data_AF-A0A5E4CS62-F1
#
_entry.id   AF-A0A5E4CS62-F1
#
_cell.length_a   1.000
_cell.length_b   1.000
_cell.length_c   1.000
_cell.angle_alpha   90.00
_cell.angle_beta   90.00
_cell.angle_gamma   90.00
#
_symmetry.space_group_name_H-M   'P 1'
#
loop_
_entity.id
_entity.type
_entity.pdbx_description
1 polymer ?
#
loop_
_entity_poly.entity_id
_entity_poly.type
_entity_poly.pdbx_seq_one_letter_code
_entity_poly.pdbx_strand_id
1 'polypeptide(L)'
;MSRIFRRSSGGGRFIKSHVIKISPDEQGVNILMVLMFRYPSTDSTEIIRKKIERSFYQSLKIKQLPLTINKPSFTLTPIDSKKMRNLLNSRCGIRMTSSNMPLPASSSTERIVQGRETAMEGEWPWQASLQLIGAGHQCGASLISNTWLLTAAHCFRRNKDPSQWIVTFGTTITPPAVIRSVGKIILHENYHRETNENDIALAQLTTRVEFSNVVQRVCLPDSSMKLPPKTSVFVTGFGSIVDDGPTQNKLRQARVETIGTDVCNRKDVYDGLVTPGMLCAGFMEGKVDACK
;
A
#
# COMPACT_ATOMS: atom_id res chain seq x y z
N MET A 1 20.12 -8.51 -0.39
CA MET A 1 19.87 -9.30 0.84
C MET A 1 18.97 -10.52 0.62
N SER A 2 17.77 -10.42 0.03
CA SER A 2 16.92 -11.60 -0.25
C SER A 2 17.64 -12.72 -1.02
N ARG A 3 18.46 -12.37 -2.03
CA ARG A 3 19.31 -13.32 -2.79
C ARG A 3 20.42 -14.00 -1.97
N ILE A 4 20.80 -13.44 -0.83
CA ILE A 4 21.80 -14.03 0.08
C ILE A 4 21.16 -15.24 0.76
N PHE A 5 20.04 -15.02 1.46
CA PHE A 5 19.47 -16.05 2.34
C PHE A 5 18.55 -17.06 1.66
N ARG A 6 18.14 -16.86 0.40
CA ARG A 6 17.18 -17.74 -0.30
C ARG A 6 17.73 -19.15 -0.61
N ARG A 7 19.05 -19.38 -0.54
CA ARG A 7 19.69 -20.68 -0.85
C ARG A 7 20.54 -21.28 0.28
N SER A 8 20.74 -20.57 1.39
CA SER A 8 21.89 -20.82 2.28
C SER A 8 21.55 -20.94 3.76
N SER A 9 20.28 -20.93 4.16
CA SER A 9 19.90 -21.08 5.56
C SER A 9 19.95 -22.55 5.96
N GLY A 10 21.14 -23.08 6.26
CA GLY A 10 21.35 -24.45 6.73
C GLY A 10 20.42 -24.82 7.90
N GLY A 11 19.29 -25.45 7.56
CA GLY A 11 18.22 -25.90 8.46
C GLY A 11 17.03 -24.93 8.64
N GLY A 12 17.12 -23.66 8.23
CA GLY A 12 16.03 -22.68 8.33
C GLY A 12 15.45 -22.31 6.97
N ARG A 13 14.26 -21.71 6.94
CA ARG A 13 13.69 -21.11 5.73
C ARG A 13 13.68 -19.59 5.89
N PHE A 14 14.50 -18.89 5.10
CA PHE A 14 14.33 -17.45 4.94
C PHE A 14 12.95 -17.17 4.34
N ILE A 15 12.17 -16.34 5.03
CA ILE A 15 10.84 -15.98 4.56
C ILE A 15 10.96 -14.69 3.75
N LYS A 16 11.48 -13.62 4.36
CA LYS A 16 11.64 -12.32 3.68
C LYS A 16 12.45 -11.32 4.49
N SER A 17 12.79 -10.20 3.84
CA SER A 17 13.45 -9.04 4.43
C SER A 17 12.69 -7.75 4.14
N HIS A 18 12.71 -6.81 5.09
CA HIS A 18 12.18 -5.45 4.94
C HIS A 18 13.23 -4.42 5.31
N VAL A 19 13.42 -3.42 4.45
CA VAL A 19 14.23 -2.26 4.78
C VAL A 19 13.38 -1.30 5.62
N ILE A 20 13.83 -1.06 6.86
CA ILE A 20 13.16 -0.19 7.83
C ILE A 20 13.67 1.24 7.76
N LYS A 21 14.97 1.43 7.51
CA LYS A 21 15.56 2.76 7.37
C LYS A 21 16.81 2.66 6.51
N ILE A 22 17.02 3.68 5.68
CA ILE A 22 18.27 3.93 4.98
C ILE A 22 18.69 5.33 5.44
N SER A 23 19.92 5.48 5.93
CA SER A 23 20.46 6.78 6.32
C SER A 23 21.91 6.90 5.84
N PRO A 24 22.33 8.10 5.41
CA PRO A 24 23.72 8.34 5.06
C PRO A 24 24.64 8.09 6.26
N ASP A 25 25.88 7.71 5.96
CA ASP A 25 27.00 7.50 6.88
C ASP A 25 28.26 8.11 6.25
N GLU A 26 29.27 8.46 7.05
CA GLU A 26 30.48 9.17 6.55
C GLU A 26 31.15 8.51 5.35
N GLN A 27 31.06 7.18 5.25
CA GLN A 27 31.69 6.37 4.21
C GLN A 27 30.68 5.57 3.37
N GLY A 28 29.38 5.87 3.48
CA GLY A 28 28.34 5.16 2.75
C GLY A 28 26.95 5.31 3.32
N VAL A 29 26.30 4.18 3.61
CA VAL A 29 24.88 4.13 3.95
C VAL A 29 24.62 3.09 5.03
N ASN A 30 23.98 3.52 6.11
CA ASN A 30 23.44 2.66 7.15
C ASN A 30 22.06 2.14 6.76
N ILE A 31 21.89 0.82 6.73
CA ILE A 31 20.62 0.16 6.38
C ILE A 31 20.12 -0.63 7.59
N LEU A 32 19.02 -0.15 8.19
CA LEU A 32 18.27 -0.93 9.19
C LEU A 32 17.28 -1.82 8.46
N MET A 33 17.32 -3.13 8.72
CA MET A 33 16.41 -4.08 8.11
C MET A 33 15.87 -5.10 9.11
N VAL A 34 14.65 -5.56 8.88
CA VAL A 34 14.08 -6.74 9.53
C VAL A 34 14.26 -7.93 8.61
N LEU A 35 14.85 -9.00 9.13
CA LEU A 35 14.97 -10.29 8.46
C LEU A 35 14.09 -11.31 9.17
N MET A 36 13.27 -12.03 8.41
CA MET A 36 12.32 -13.01 8.92
C MET A 36 12.71 -14.40 8.47
N PHE A 37 12.86 -15.30 9.44
CA PHE A 37 13.24 -16.69 9.22
C PHE A 37 12.29 -17.62 9.98
N ARG A 38 12.10 -18.81 9.44
CA ARG A 38 11.43 -19.93 10.11
C ARG A 38 12.46 -21.00 10.43
N TYR A 39 12.56 -21.39 11.69
CA TYR A 39 13.42 -22.46 12.18
C TYR A 39 12.59 -23.47 13.00
N PRO A 40 13.07 -24.72 13.17
CA PRO A 40 12.48 -25.66 14.13
C PRO A 40 12.45 -25.07 15.54
N SER A 41 11.42 -25.38 16.32
CA SER A 41 11.26 -24.88 17.70
C SER A 41 12.33 -25.37 18.67
N THR A 42 13.11 -26.38 18.28
CA THR A 42 14.21 -26.96 19.05
C THR A 42 15.52 -26.18 18.96
N ASP A 43 15.68 -25.30 17.96
CA ASP A 43 16.88 -24.47 17.84
C ASP A 43 16.77 -23.27 18.81
N SER A 44 17.81 -23.05 19.63
CA SER A 44 17.88 -21.83 20.46
C SER A 44 18.16 -20.58 19.62
N THR A 45 17.76 -19.41 20.12
CA THR A 45 17.98 -18.11 19.45
C THR A 45 19.45 -17.88 19.06
N GLU A 46 20.40 -18.33 19.90
CA GLU A 46 21.83 -18.17 19.63
C GLU A 46 22.32 -19.11 18.51
N ILE A 47 21.79 -20.33 18.45
CA ILE A 47 22.06 -21.27 17.34
C ILE A 47 21.53 -20.69 16.03
N ILE A 48 20.31 -20.16 16.04
CA ILE A 48 19.68 -19.50 14.89
C ILE A 48 20.54 -18.31 14.44
N ARG A 49 20.95 -17.45 15.38
CA ARG A 49 21.79 -16.27 15.11
C ARG A 49 23.08 -16.66 14.39
N LYS A 50 23.82 -17.63 14.94
CA LYS A 50 25.07 -18.13 14.35
C LYS A 50 24.86 -18.74 12.96
N LYS A 51 23.77 -19.48 12.74
CA LYS A 51 23.40 -20.02 11.42
C LYS A 51 23.17 -18.90 10.40
N ILE A 52 22.45 -17.84 10.77
CA ILE A 52 22.18 -16.69 9.90
C ILE A 52 23.48 -15.92 9.58
N GLU A 53 24.30 -15.63 10.59
CA GLU A 53 25.59 -14.94 10.41
C GLU A 53 26.51 -15.69 9.45
N ARG A 54 26.71 -17.00 9.68
CA ARG A 54 27.53 -17.84 8.81
C ARG A 54 27.04 -17.78 7.36
N SER A 55 25.72 -17.88 7.16
CA SER A 55 25.08 -17.81 5.85
C SER A 55 25.31 -16.47 5.14
N PHE A 56 25.23 -15.37 5.90
CA PHE A 56 25.48 -14.03 5.42
C PHE A 56 26.93 -13.84 4.99
N TYR A 57 27.89 -14.18 5.85
CA TYR A 57 29.32 -14.03 5.58
C TYR A 57 29.80 -14.93 4.44
N GLN A 58 29.29 -16.16 4.34
CA GLN A 58 29.61 -17.05 3.23
C GLN A 58 29.10 -16.48 1.91
N SER A 59 27.90 -15.89 1.90
CA SER A 59 27.36 -15.26 0.69
C SER A 59 28.13 -14.00 0.28
N LEU A 60 28.66 -13.23 1.24
CA LEU A 60 29.52 -12.08 0.96
C LEU A 60 30.86 -12.48 0.33
N LYS A 61 31.39 -13.66 0.64
CA LYS A 61 32.62 -14.17 0.02
C LYS A 61 32.42 -14.62 -1.43
N ILE A 62 31.24 -15.14 -1.75
CA ILE A 62 31.00 -15.86 -3.01
C ILE A 62 30.34 -14.97 -4.08
N LYS A 63 29.58 -13.95 -3.67
CA LYS A 63 28.82 -13.10 -4.60
C LYS A 63 29.38 -11.69 -4.63
N GLN A 64 29.71 -11.20 -5.83
CA GLN A 64 29.77 -9.77 -6.08
C GLN A 64 28.37 -9.19 -5.85
N LEU A 65 28.17 -8.55 -4.70
CA LEU A 65 26.99 -7.73 -4.45
C LEU A 65 27.21 -6.35 -5.07
N PRO A 66 26.13 -5.68 -5.50
CA PRO A 66 26.20 -4.31 -6.01
C PRO A 66 26.63 -3.28 -4.94
N LEU A 67 26.73 -3.69 -3.67
CA LEU A 67 27.16 -2.86 -2.55
C LEU A 67 28.21 -3.62 -1.72
N THR A 68 29.31 -2.95 -1.40
CA THR A 68 30.32 -3.43 -0.45
C THR A 68 29.79 -3.26 0.96
N ILE A 69 29.71 -4.35 1.72
CA ILE A 69 29.21 -4.31 3.11
C ILE A 69 30.40 -4.28 4.06
N ASN A 70 30.43 -3.28 4.95
CA ASN A 70 31.39 -3.23 6.04
C ASN A 70 31.07 -4.36 7.05
N LYS A 71 31.92 -5.39 7.11
CA LYS A 71 31.71 -6.60 7.91
C LYS A 71 31.56 -6.31 9.42
N PRO A 72 32.45 -5.55 10.08
CA PRO A 72 32.32 -5.23 11.50
C PRO A 72 31.05 -4.41 11.83
N SER A 73 30.44 -3.72 10.86
CA SER A 73 29.20 -2.97 11.08
C SER A 73 27.92 -3.82 10.97
N PHE A 74 28.03 -5.11 10.62
CA PHE A 74 26.87 -5.98 10.53
C PHE A 74 26.46 -6.53 11.90
N THR A 75 25.34 -6.04 12.42
CA THR A 75 24.78 -6.48 13.70
C THR A 75 23.43 -7.16 13.51
N LEU A 76 23.27 -8.36 14.07
CA LEU A 76 21.99 -9.06 14.16
C LEU A 76 21.48 -9.05 15.60
N THR A 77 20.36 -8.39 15.81
CA THR A 77 19.66 -8.36 17.10
C THR A 77 18.37 -9.19 17.00
N PRO A 78 18.13 -10.16 17.90
CA PRO A 78 16.85 -10.84 17.95
C PRO A 78 15.75 -9.82 18.29
N ILE A 79 14.63 -9.92 17.59
CA ILE A 79 13.45 -9.11 17.85
C ILE A 79 12.26 -10.04 18.05
N ASP A 80 11.46 -9.74 19.08
CA ASP A 80 10.19 -10.44 19.26
C ASP A 80 9.14 -9.94 18.26
N SER A 81 8.03 -10.68 18.18
CA SER A 81 6.91 -10.37 17.28
C SER A 81 6.26 -9.01 17.54
N LYS A 82 6.25 -8.51 18.78
CA LYS A 82 5.67 -7.20 19.14
C LYS A 82 6.55 -6.06 18.64
N LYS A 83 7.85 -6.11 18.92
CA LYS A 83 8.83 -5.13 18.44
C LYS A 83 8.91 -5.12 16.92
N MET A 84 8.86 -6.29 16.28
CA MET A 84 8.78 -6.40 14.83
C MET A 84 7.53 -5.73 14.26
N ARG A 85 6.34 -6.00 14.82
CA ARG A 85 5.09 -5.33 14.40
C ARG A 85 5.18 -3.82 14.55
N ASN A 86 5.71 -3.32 15.67
CA ASN A 86 5.90 -1.88 15.87
C ASN A 86 6.81 -1.25 14.80
N LEU A 87 7.92 -1.91 14.45
CA LEU A 87 8.82 -1.46 13.38
C LEU A 87 8.11 -1.42 12.03
N LEU A 88 7.31 -2.44 11.71
CA LEU A 88 6.54 -2.48 10.46
C LEU A 88 5.44 -1.41 10.43
N ASN A 89 4.72 -1.23 11.54
CA ASN A 89 3.66 -0.23 11.70
C ASN A 89 4.16 1.21 11.60
N SER A 90 5.44 1.47 11.86
CA SER A 90 6.03 2.80 11.67
C SER A 90 6.19 3.20 10.20
N ARG A 91 6.14 2.24 9.28
CA ARG A 91 6.31 2.45 7.84
C ARG A 91 4.95 2.72 7.19
N CYS A 92 4.97 2.86 5.87
CA CYS A 92 3.79 3.08 5.04
C CYS A 92 3.89 2.21 3.78
N GLY A 93 2.77 2.00 3.09
CA GLY A 93 2.75 1.31 1.79
C GLY A 93 3.10 -0.18 1.85
N ILE A 94 2.98 -0.80 3.03
CA ILE A 94 3.28 -2.22 3.24
C ILE A 94 1.98 -3.03 3.17
N ARG A 95 1.93 -4.03 2.28
CA ARG A 95 0.87 -5.04 2.23
C ARG A 95 1.16 -6.14 3.23
N MET A 96 0.20 -6.57 4.05
CA MET A 96 0.32 -7.58 5.11
C MET A 96 -0.63 -8.77 4.88
N THR A 97 -0.52 -9.45 3.73
CA THR A 97 -1.38 -10.60 3.44
C THR A 97 -1.22 -11.72 4.47
N SER A 98 -2.28 -12.51 4.66
CA SER A 98 -2.51 -13.56 5.69
C SER A 98 -1.43 -14.65 5.84
N SER A 99 -0.31 -14.53 5.14
CA SER A 99 0.93 -15.19 5.52
C SER A 99 1.66 -14.51 6.69
N ASN A 100 1.02 -13.72 7.58
CA ASN A 100 1.68 -13.02 8.71
C ASN A 100 2.98 -12.27 8.32
N MET A 101 3.10 -11.90 7.05
CA MET A 101 4.33 -11.45 6.43
C MET A 101 4.02 -10.22 5.59
N PRO A 102 4.78 -9.14 5.75
CA PRO A 102 4.63 -8.03 4.85
C PRO A 102 5.14 -8.45 3.47
N LEU A 103 4.37 -8.26 2.40
CA LEU A 103 4.77 -8.53 0.99
C LEU A 103 5.26 -7.23 0.35
N PRO A 104 6.27 -7.27 -0.54
CA PRO A 104 6.61 -6.10 -1.32
C PRO A 104 5.51 -5.95 -2.36
N ALA A 105 5.33 -4.77 -2.93
CA ALA A 105 4.40 -4.57 -4.04
C ALA A 105 4.69 -5.46 -5.29
N SER A 106 5.68 -6.37 -5.24
CA SER A 106 6.23 -7.11 -6.37
C SER A 106 6.23 -8.64 -6.24
N SER A 107 5.62 -9.29 -5.22
CA SER A 107 5.76 -10.76 -5.07
C SER A 107 4.50 -11.61 -4.86
N SER A 108 3.31 -11.09 -5.17
CA SER A 108 2.15 -11.94 -5.50
C SER A 108 1.78 -11.70 -6.97
N THR A 109 2.58 -12.26 -7.86
CA THR A 109 2.14 -12.59 -9.22
C THR A 109 1.57 -14.01 -9.22
N GLU A 110 0.70 -14.34 -8.26
CA GLU A 110 -0.34 -15.29 -8.61
C GLU A 110 -1.11 -14.61 -9.73
N ARG A 111 -1.19 -15.32 -10.85
CA ARG A 111 -1.59 -14.84 -12.16
C ARG A 111 -2.88 -14.02 -11.99
N ILE A 112 -2.75 -12.68 -11.98
CA ILE A 112 -3.91 -11.78 -11.95
C ILE A 112 -4.51 -11.85 -13.35
N VAL A 113 -5.39 -12.81 -13.56
CA VAL A 113 -5.98 -13.10 -14.88
C VAL A 113 -7.23 -12.23 -14.96
N GLN A 114 -7.16 -11.14 -15.72
CA GLN A 114 -8.29 -10.27 -16.12
C GLN A 114 -8.65 -9.05 -15.22
N GLY A 115 -7.85 -8.71 -14.21
CA GLY A 115 -7.92 -7.37 -13.61
C GLY A 115 -9.22 -7.01 -12.87
N ARG A 116 -10.00 -7.99 -12.38
CA ARG A 116 -11.20 -7.79 -11.55
C ARG A 116 -11.27 -8.79 -10.40
N GLU A 117 -10.21 -8.86 -9.61
CA GLU A 117 -10.08 -9.89 -8.57
C GLU A 117 -10.58 -9.40 -7.21
N THR A 118 -11.03 -10.33 -6.38
CA THR A 118 -11.30 -10.02 -4.96
C THR A 118 -9.96 -9.84 -4.27
N ALA A 119 -9.76 -8.69 -3.64
CA ALA A 119 -8.57 -8.45 -2.84
C ALA A 119 -8.55 -9.36 -1.61
N MET A 120 -7.37 -9.89 -1.27
CA MET A 120 -7.19 -10.65 -0.04
C MET A 120 -7.02 -9.72 1.16
N GLU A 121 -7.35 -10.23 2.34
CA GLU A 121 -7.10 -9.49 3.59
C GLU A 121 -5.64 -9.09 3.71
N GLY A 122 -5.40 -7.81 4.02
CA GLY A 122 -4.07 -7.24 4.16
C GLY A 122 -3.36 -6.91 2.84
N GLU A 123 -3.95 -7.14 1.66
CA GLU A 123 -3.35 -6.66 0.41
C GLU A 123 -3.38 -5.14 0.30
N TRP A 124 -4.46 -4.50 0.73
CA TRP A 124 -4.66 -3.06 0.62
C TRP A 124 -5.10 -2.46 1.95
N PRO A 125 -4.27 -2.54 2.99
CA PRO A 125 -4.65 -2.18 4.36
C PRO A 125 -4.90 -0.68 4.56
N TRP A 126 -4.61 0.15 3.55
CA TRP A 126 -4.94 1.57 3.52
C TRP A 126 -6.29 1.88 2.88
N GLN A 127 -6.91 0.91 2.19
CA GLN A 127 -8.23 1.11 1.61
C GLN A 127 -9.26 1.33 2.71
N ALA A 128 -10.06 2.37 2.52
CA ALA A 128 -11.21 2.67 3.34
C ALA A 128 -12.46 2.86 2.48
N SER A 129 -13.61 2.62 3.10
CA SER A 129 -14.93 2.96 2.57
C SER A 129 -15.47 4.15 3.39
N LEU A 130 -15.77 5.24 2.71
CA LEU A 130 -16.52 6.37 3.24
C LEU A 130 -18.00 6.10 3.08
N GLN A 131 -18.74 6.16 4.18
CA GLN A 131 -20.16 5.86 4.22
C GLN A 131 -20.95 7.00 4.85
N LEU A 132 -22.12 7.26 4.28
CA LEU A 132 -23.13 8.08 4.93
C LEU A 132 -23.95 7.18 5.87
N ILE A 133 -24.17 7.65 7.10
CA ILE A 133 -24.98 6.94 8.09
C ILE A 133 -26.39 6.72 7.51
N GLY A 134 -26.84 5.46 7.47
CA GLY A 134 -28.13 5.07 6.90
C GLY A 134 -28.15 4.87 5.38
N ALA A 135 -27.18 5.40 4.62
CA ALA A 135 -27.10 5.24 3.17
C ALA A 135 -25.96 4.31 2.70
N GLY A 136 -25.02 3.96 3.59
CA GLY A 136 -23.93 3.04 3.27
C GLY A 136 -22.82 3.67 2.42
N HIS A 137 -22.07 2.83 1.71
CA HIS A 137 -20.90 3.23 0.92
C HIS A 137 -21.21 4.31 -0.11
N GLN A 138 -20.39 5.36 -0.13
CA GLN A 138 -20.47 6.46 -1.09
C GLN A 138 -19.18 6.62 -1.90
N CYS A 139 -18.03 6.42 -1.26
CA CYS A 139 -16.73 6.66 -1.86
C CYS A 139 -15.62 5.80 -1.25
N GLY A 140 -14.54 5.62 -2.00
CA GLY A 140 -13.27 5.13 -1.48
C GLY A 140 -12.46 6.23 -0.79
N ALA A 141 -11.58 5.84 0.12
CA ALA A 141 -10.53 6.71 0.67
C ALA A 141 -9.26 5.91 0.97
N SER A 142 -8.13 6.61 1.10
CA SER A 142 -6.83 6.03 1.46
C SER A 142 -6.35 6.58 2.80
N LEU A 143 -6.01 5.70 3.73
CA LEU A 143 -5.43 6.07 5.01
C LEU A 143 -3.97 6.55 4.82
N ILE A 144 -3.66 7.78 5.22
CA ILE A 144 -2.32 8.38 5.08
C ILE A 144 -1.62 8.61 6.44
N SER A 145 -2.38 8.59 7.54
CA SER A 145 -1.86 8.58 8.92
C SER A 145 -2.76 7.73 9.82
N ASN A 146 -2.56 7.74 11.14
CA ASN A 146 -3.48 7.08 12.07
C ASN A 146 -4.80 7.86 12.31
N THR A 147 -4.94 9.06 11.74
CA THR A 147 -6.13 9.92 11.93
C THR A 147 -6.59 10.59 10.63
N TRP A 148 -5.83 10.53 9.54
CA TRP A 148 -6.13 11.24 8.30
C TRP A 148 -6.29 10.29 7.13
N LEU A 149 -7.35 10.54 6.34
CA LEU A 149 -7.62 9.91 5.06
C LEU A 149 -7.55 10.93 3.94
N LEU A 150 -7.06 10.49 2.79
CA LEU A 150 -7.12 11.19 1.51
C LEU A 150 -8.24 10.60 0.65
N THR A 151 -9.05 11.45 0.04
CA THR A 151 -10.16 11.06 -0.85
C THR A 151 -10.41 12.17 -1.88
N ALA A 152 -11.45 12.04 -2.69
CA ALA A 152 -11.86 13.04 -3.67
C ALA A 152 -12.78 14.09 -3.03
N ALA A 153 -12.69 15.34 -3.50
CA ALA A 153 -13.56 16.42 -3.05
C ALA A 153 -15.02 16.18 -3.48
N HIS A 154 -15.24 15.51 -4.61
CA HIS A 154 -16.58 15.24 -5.13
C HIS A 154 -17.42 14.36 -4.21
N CYS A 155 -16.79 13.53 -3.38
CA CYS A 155 -17.45 12.67 -2.39
C CYS A 155 -18.30 13.47 -1.39
N PHE A 156 -17.88 14.70 -1.09
CA PHE A 156 -18.55 15.58 -0.13
C PHE A 156 -19.41 16.66 -0.78
N ARG A 157 -19.66 16.60 -2.10
CA ARG A 157 -20.50 17.59 -2.81
C ARG A 157 -21.91 17.68 -2.24
N ARG A 158 -22.52 16.53 -1.91
CA ARG A 158 -23.91 16.43 -1.43
C ARG A 158 -24.04 16.65 0.07
N ASN A 159 -23.05 16.20 0.85
CA ASN A 159 -23.06 16.32 2.31
C ASN A 159 -21.64 16.55 2.83
N LYS A 160 -21.43 17.71 3.47
CA LYS A 160 -20.15 18.12 4.08
C LYS A 160 -20.16 18.04 5.61
N ASP A 161 -21.28 17.65 6.23
CA ASP A 161 -21.36 17.54 7.68
C ASP A 161 -20.63 16.27 8.15
N PRO A 162 -19.46 16.38 8.81
CA PRO A 162 -18.69 15.21 9.24
C PRO A 162 -19.47 14.28 10.18
N SER A 163 -20.48 14.78 10.91
CA SER A 163 -21.28 13.97 11.83
C SER A 163 -22.07 12.86 11.11
N GLN A 164 -22.35 13.05 9.82
CA GLN A 164 -23.10 12.12 8.98
C GLN A 164 -22.22 11.05 8.32
N TRP A 165 -20.90 11.12 8.52
CA TRP A 165 -19.93 10.25 7.85
C TRP A 165 -19.24 9.31 8.82
N ILE A 166 -19.14 8.05 8.38
CA ILE A 166 -18.26 7.05 8.99
C ILE A 166 -17.26 6.53 7.97
N VAL A 167 -16.14 6.04 8.49
CA VAL A 167 -15.08 5.39 7.73
C VAL A 167 -14.99 3.95 8.20
N THR A 168 -14.99 3.02 7.26
CA THR A 168 -14.78 1.60 7.55
C THR A 168 -13.53 1.06 6.85
N PHE A 169 -12.82 0.18 7.54
CA PHE A 169 -11.60 -0.49 7.04
C PHE A 169 -11.77 -2.01 6.99
N GLY A 170 -10.93 -2.64 6.18
CA GLY A 170 -10.96 -4.08 5.88
C GLY A 170 -11.38 -4.35 4.43
N THR A 171 -11.47 -5.62 4.07
CA THR A 171 -11.84 -6.06 2.71
C THR A 171 -13.34 -6.18 2.50
N THR A 172 -14.16 -5.85 3.51
CA THR A 172 -15.61 -5.98 3.46
C THR A 172 -16.25 -4.72 4.04
N ILE A 173 -17.29 -4.19 3.38
CA ILE A 173 -18.07 -3.04 3.88
C ILE A 173 -18.96 -3.45 5.06
N THR A 174 -19.60 -4.61 4.98
CA THR A 174 -20.49 -5.15 6.02
C THR A 174 -20.31 -6.68 6.19
N PRO A 175 -19.91 -7.16 7.38
CA PRO A 175 -19.40 -6.38 8.52
C PRO A 175 -17.98 -5.84 8.24
N PRO A 176 -17.67 -4.60 8.64
CA PRO A 176 -16.32 -4.06 8.52
C PRO A 176 -15.41 -4.56 9.65
N ALA A 177 -14.09 -4.53 9.43
CA ALA A 177 -13.12 -4.90 10.45
C ALA A 177 -12.92 -3.79 11.50
N VAL A 178 -12.94 -2.53 11.05
CA VAL A 178 -12.81 -1.34 11.91
C VAL A 178 -13.76 -0.26 11.41
N ILE A 179 -14.44 0.42 12.35
CA ILE A 179 -15.30 1.59 12.08
C ILE A 179 -14.78 2.79 12.86
N ARG A 180 -14.79 3.98 12.25
CA ARG A 180 -14.47 5.26 12.90
C ARG A 180 -15.39 6.37 12.41
N SER A 181 -15.73 7.30 13.30
CA SER A 181 -16.48 8.51 12.94
C SER A 181 -15.55 9.58 12.37
N VAL A 182 -16.07 10.36 11.42
CA VAL A 182 -15.37 11.53 10.86
C VAL A 182 -15.59 12.74 11.77
N GLY A 183 -14.52 13.47 12.09
CA GLY A 183 -14.55 14.68 12.90
C GLY A 183 -14.34 15.96 12.10
N LYS A 184 -13.67 15.88 10.95
CA LYS A 184 -13.39 17.04 10.09
C LYS A 184 -13.29 16.63 8.63
N ILE A 185 -13.81 17.47 7.74
CA ILE A 185 -13.67 17.35 6.28
C ILE A 185 -13.01 18.64 5.77
N ILE A 186 -11.99 18.51 4.94
CA ILE A 186 -11.28 19.62 4.30
C ILE A 186 -11.26 19.35 2.81
N LEU A 187 -11.94 20.18 2.02
CA LEU A 187 -11.85 20.15 0.57
C LEU A 187 -10.71 21.07 0.14
N HIS A 188 -10.07 20.75 -0.99
CA HIS A 188 -9.12 21.67 -1.60
C HIS A 188 -9.81 23.01 -1.91
N GLU A 189 -9.18 24.12 -1.52
CA GLU A 189 -9.71 25.49 -1.65
C GLU A 189 -10.07 25.85 -3.10
N ASN A 190 -9.28 25.37 -4.06
CA ASN A 190 -9.47 25.59 -5.49
C ASN A 190 -10.23 24.44 -6.18
N TYR A 191 -10.97 23.61 -5.45
CA TYR A 191 -11.76 22.55 -6.06
C TYR A 191 -12.83 23.12 -7.00
N HIS A 192 -12.75 22.77 -8.29
CA HIS A 192 -13.65 23.29 -9.30
C HIS A 192 -14.67 22.23 -9.72
N ARG A 193 -15.95 22.47 -9.40
CA ARG A 193 -17.01 21.46 -9.49
C ARG A 193 -17.28 21.01 -10.93
N GLU A 194 -17.25 21.91 -11.90
CA GLU A 194 -17.63 21.58 -13.28
C GLU A 194 -16.53 20.82 -14.02
N THR A 195 -15.26 21.13 -13.72
CA THR A 195 -14.09 20.55 -14.40
C THR A 195 -13.47 19.38 -13.62
N ASN A 196 -13.86 19.18 -12.35
CA ASN A 196 -13.19 18.28 -11.40
C ASN A 196 -11.69 18.63 -11.16
N GLU A 197 -11.29 19.86 -11.42
CA GLU A 197 -9.93 20.30 -11.07
C GLU A 197 -9.76 20.36 -9.56
N ASN A 198 -8.58 19.93 -9.10
CA ASN A 198 -8.24 19.82 -7.68
C ASN A 198 -9.23 18.95 -6.88
N ASP A 199 -9.69 17.83 -7.48
CA ASP A 199 -10.62 16.89 -6.86
C ASP A 199 -9.97 16.04 -5.74
N ILE A 200 -9.59 16.71 -4.66
CA ILE A 200 -8.88 16.14 -3.52
C ILE A 200 -9.44 16.71 -2.21
N ALA A 201 -9.59 15.85 -1.21
CA ALA A 201 -10.05 16.21 0.11
C ALA A 201 -9.39 15.34 1.19
N LEU A 202 -9.37 15.89 2.40
CA LEU A 202 -8.96 15.20 3.61
C LEU A 202 -10.16 14.96 4.52
N ALA A 203 -10.24 13.75 5.07
CA ALA A 203 -11.16 13.42 6.16
C ALA A 203 -10.36 13.04 7.41
N GLN A 204 -10.62 13.73 8.51
CA GLN A 204 -10.00 13.45 9.81
C GLN A 204 -10.92 12.58 10.65
N LEU A 205 -10.38 11.51 11.22
CA LEU A 205 -11.05 10.67 12.19
C LEU A 205 -11.12 11.34 13.55
N THR A 206 -12.23 11.15 14.25
CA THR A 206 -12.40 11.58 15.66
C THR A 206 -11.43 10.85 16.60
N THR A 207 -11.20 9.56 16.34
CA THR A 207 -10.32 8.70 17.15
C THR A 207 -9.33 8.00 16.23
N ARG A 208 -8.07 7.90 16.68
CA ARG A 208 -7.03 7.18 15.94
C ARG A 208 -7.40 5.73 15.63
N VAL A 209 -6.94 5.25 14.48
CA VAL A 209 -6.91 3.81 14.18
C VAL A 209 -5.61 3.21 14.69
N GLU A 210 -5.71 1.97 15.17
CA GLU A 210 -4.54 1.18 15.55
C GLU A 210 -4.07 0.39 14.33
N PHE A 211 -2.77 0.51 14.02
CA PHE A 211 -2.20 -0.17 12.87
C PHE A 211 -2.08 -1.68 13.11
N SER A 212 -2.57 -2.46 12.15
CA SER A 212 -2.68 -3.92 12.20
C SER A 212 -2.41 -4.53 10.82
N ASN A 213 -2.62 -5.84 10.66
CA ASN A 213 -2.54 -6.48 9.34
C ASN A 213 -3.62 -6.00 8.36
N VAL A 214 -4.75 -5.47 8.87
CA VAL A 214 -5.89 -5.01 8.08
C VAL A 214 -6.02 -3.49 7.96
N VAL A 215 -5.30 -2.74 8.81
CA VAL A 215 -5.27 -1.27 8.77
C VAL A 215 -3.82 -0.77 8.81
N GLN A 216 -3.37 -0.11 7.76
CA GLN A 216 -2.06 0.54 7.66
C GLN A 216 -2.15 1.77 6.76
N ARG A 217 -1.23 2.70 6.91
CA ARG A 217 -1.16 3.87 6.03
C ARG A 217 -0.44 3.58 4.71
N VAL A 218 -0.86 4.22 3.63
CA VAL A 218 -0.10 4.31 2.37
C VAL A 218 0.98 5.38 2.47
N CYS A 219 2.05 5.25 1.67
CA CYS A 219 3.04 6.32 1.55
C CYS A 219 2.51 7.41 0.62
N LEU A 220 2.79 8.66 0.94
CA LEU A 220 2.67 9.74 -0.03
C LEU A 220 3.93 9.80 -0.89
N PRO A 221 3.79 10.05 -2.21
CA PRO A 221 4.94 10.26 -3.07
C PRO A 221 5.66 11.57 -2.74
N ASP A 222 6.92 11.67 -3.14
CA ASP A 222 7.62 12.95 -3.21
C ASP A 222 6.94 13.87 -4.24
N SER A 223 6.91 15.18 -4.00
CA SER A 223 6.25 16.13 -4.90
C SER A 223 6.90 16.20 -6.30
N SER A 224 8.16 15.79 -6.42
CA SER A 224 8.89 15.71 -7.70
C SER A 224 8.70 14.38 -8.43
N MET A 225 8.02 13.41 -7.81
CA MET A 225 7.85 12.07 -8.38
C MET A 225 7.02 12.15 -9.67
N LYS A 226 7.57 11.61 -10.75
CA LYS A 226 6.87 11.42 -12.03
C LYS A 226 6.58 9.94 -12.22
N LEU A 227 5.38 9.64 -12.70
CA LEU A 227 5.00 8.29 -13.14
C LEU A 227 5.10 8.24 -14.68
N PRO A 228 6.11 7.56 -15.24
CA PRO A 228 6.22 7.39 -16.68
C PRO A 228 4.99 6.69 -17.26
N PRO A 229 4.62 6.91 -18.54
CA PRO A 229 3.61 6.09 -19.22
C PRO A 229 3.98 4.60 -19.20
N LYS A 230 2.97 3.73 -19.27
CA LYS A 230 3.09 2.26 -19.17
C LYS A 230 3.65 1.77 -17.83
N THR A 231 3.60 2.62 -16.80
CA THR A 231 3.91 2.17 -15.44
C THR A 231 2.75 1.35 -14.92
N SER A 232 3.00 0.10 -14.57
CA SER A 232 1.97 -0.75 -14.00
C SER A 232 1.63 -0.33 -12.57
N VAL A 233 0.36 -0.02 -12.37
CA VAL A 233 -0.23 0.40 -11.08
C VAL A 233 -1.47 -0.43 -10.78
N PHE A 234 -2.07 -0.21 -9.62
CA PHE A 234 -3.28 -0.88 -9.20
C PHE A 234 -4.31 0.14 -8.74
N VAL A 235 -5.57 -0.13 -9.05
CA VAL A 235 -6.73 0.55 -8.48
C VAL A 235 -7.54 -0.44 -7.66
N THR A 236 -8.08 0.03 -6.55
CA THR A 236 -8.87 -0.78 -5.62
C THR A 236 -10.13 -0.04 -5.22
N GLY A 237 -11.21 -0.78 -5.00
CA GLY A 237 -12.48 -0.16 -4.63
C GLY A 237 -13.61 -1.14 -4.42
N PHE A 238 -14.72 -0.58 -3.95
CA PHE A 238 -15.99 -1.27 -3.73
C PHE A 238 -17.05 -0.84 -4.76
N GLY A 239 -16.64 -0.10 -5.79
CA GLY A 239 -17.52 0.27 -6.89
C GLY A 239 -17.99 -0.93 -7.70
N SER A 240 -18.84 -0.67 -8.67
CA SER A 240 -19.48 -1.68 -9.49
C SER A 240 -18.50 -2.43 -10.39
N ILE A 241 -18.93 -3.61 -10.82
CA ILE A 241 -18.22 -4.44 -11.81
C ILE A 241 -18.81 -4.29 -13.21
N VAL A 242 -19.92 -3.56 -13.34
CA VAL A 242 -20.59 -3.23 -14.59
C VAL A 242 -21.02 -1.76 -14.52
N ASP A 243 -21.11 -1.09 -15.66
CA ASP A 243 -21.52 0.31 -15.69
C ASP A 243 -22.90 0.47 -15.07
N ASP A 244 -23.03 1.47 -14.19
CA ASP A 244 -24.23 1.78 -13.40
C ASP A 244 -24.80 0.62 -12.56
N GLY A 245 -24.00 -0.42 -12.30
CA GLY A 245 -24.39 -1.52 -11.44
C GLY A 245 -24.24 -1.23 -9.94
N PRO A 246 -24.61 -2.18 -9.07
CA PRO A 246 -24.48 -2.01 -7.62
C PRO A 246 -23.02 -2.10 -7.14
N THR A 247 -22.74 -1.38 -6.06
CA THR A 247 -21.47 -1.47 -5.31
C THR A 247 -21.26 -2.89 -4.77
N GLN A 248 -20.00 -3.29 -4.64
CA GLN A 248 -19.60 -4.60 -4.16
C GLN A 248 -19.29 -4.59 -2.66
N ASN A 249 -19.81 -5.57 -1.91
CA ASN A 249 -19.48 -5.68 -0.49
C ASN A 249 -18.01 -6.05 -0.25
N LYS A 250 -17.40 -6.84 -1.15
CA LYS A 250 -16.00 -7.26 -1.07
C LYS A 250 -15.10 -6.37 -1.92
N LEU A 251 -13.96 -5.99 -1.35
CA LEU A 251 -12.95 -5.17 -2.00
C LEU A 251 -12.43 -5.85 -3.28
N ARG A 252 -12.35 -5.07 -4.36
CA ARG A 252 -11.79 -5.50 -5.63
C ARG A 252 -10.46 -4.80 -5.90
N GLN A 253 -9.64 -5.45 -6.71
CA GLN A 253 -8.41 -4.89 -7.24
C GLN A 253 -8.29 -5.13 -8.74
N ALA A 254 -7.69 -4.16 -9.41
CA ALA A 254 -7.46 -4.15 -10.83
C ALA A 254 -6.04 -3.63 -11.10
N ARG A 255 -5.30 -4.33 -11.97
CA ARG A 255 -4.02 -3.84 -12.48
C ARG A 255 -4.29 -3.04 -13.75
N VAL A 256 -3.74 -1.82 -13.80
CA VAL A 256 -3.82 -0.92 -14.96
C VAL A 256 -2.44 -0.34 -15.25
N GLU A 257 -2.32 0.42 -16.34
CA GLU A 257 -1.09 1.10 -16.72
C GLU A 257 -1.33 2.60 -16.84
N THR A 258 -0.37 3.41 -16.43
CA THR A 258 -0.43 4.85 -16.63
C THR A 258 -0.39 5.21 -18.12
N ILE A 259 -1.14 6.23 -18.52
CA ILE A 259 -1.22 6.72 -19.89
C ILE A 259 -0.68 8.15 -19.90
N GLY A 260 0.13 8.49 -20.90
CA GLY A 260 0.66 9.85 -21.07
C GLY A 260 -0.45 10.87 -21.29
N THR A 261 -0.31 12.07 -20.73
CA THR A 261 -1.30 13.15 -20.87
C THR A 261 -1.50 13.54 -22.33
N ASP A 262 -0.46 13.48 -23.16
CA ASP A 262 -0.50 13.68 -24.60
C ASP A 262 -1.43 12.69 -25.30
N VAL A 263 -1.38 11.42 -24.90
CA VAL A 263 -2.25 10.35 -25.43
C VAL A 263 -3.68 10.52 -24.93
N CYS A 264 -3.83 10.90 -23.66
CA CYS A 264 -5.14 11.10 -23.03
C CYS A 264 -5.90 12.31 -23.58
N ASN A 265 -5.21 13.38 -23.95
CA ASN A 265 -5.81 14.59 -24.50
C ASN A 265 -5.94 14.60 -26.02
N ARG A 266 -5.79 13.45 -26.69
CA ARG A 266 -6.17 13.34 -28.10
C ARG A 266 -7.68 13.57 -28.26
N LYS A 267 -8.08 14.07 -29.42
CA LYS A 267 -9.48 14.41 -29.75
C LYS A 267 -10.44 13.22 -29.62
N ASP A 268 -9.95 12.02 -29.87
CA ASP A 268 -10.70 10.75 -29.79
C ASP A 268 -10.77 10.16 -28.37
N VAL A 269 -10.19 10.83 -27.36
CA VAL A 269 -10.12 10.32 -25.98
C VAL A 269 -10.78 11.30 -25.01
N TYR A 270 -10.04 12.24 -24.41
CA TYR A 270 -10.58 13.27 -23.52
C TYR A 270 -10.58 14.68 -24.13
N ASP A 271 -10.12 14.86 -25.37
CA ASP A 271 -10.19 16.13 -26.11
C ASP A 271 -9.73 17.36 -25.31
N GLY A 272 -8.59 17.25 -24.64
CA GLY A 272 -8.00 18.35 -23.86
C GLY A 272 -8.57 18.54 -22.45
N LEU A 273 -9.52 17.72 -22.00
CA LEU A 273 -10.14 17.84 -20.67
C LEU A 273 -9.22 17.43 -19.50
N VAL A 274 -8.12 16.71 -19.75
CA VAL A 274 -7.18 16.30 -18.69
C VAL A 274 -6.19 17.44 -18.42
N THR A 275 -6.33 18.11 -17.28
CA THR A 275 -5.53 19.28 -16.90
C THR A 275 -4.37 18.94 -15.95
N PRO A 276 -3.43 19.87 -15.69
CA PRO A 276 -2.39 19.66 -14.68
C PRO A 276 -2.98 19.34 -13.30
N GLY A 277 -2.46 18.29 -12.65
CA GLY A 277 -3.02 17.75 -11.40
C GLY A 277 -3.89 16.50 -11.61
N MET A 278 -4.23 16.17 -12.85
CA MET A 278 -4.87 14.90 -13.23
C MET A 278 -3.86 13.90 -13.80
N LEU A 279 -4.19 12.61 -13.74
CA LEU A 279 -3.44 11.54 -14.39
C LEU A 279 -4.41 10.54 -15.03
N CYS A 280 -3.93 9.86 -16.07
CA CYS A 280 -4.65 8.77 -16.71
C CYS A 280 -4.02 7.42 -16.38
N ALA A 281 -4.87 6.42 -16.13
CA ALA A 281 -4.45 5.04 -16.06
C ALA A 281 -5.58 4.11 -16.52
N GLY A 282 -5.24 3.07 -17.27
CA GLY A 282 -6.20 2.16 -17.87
C GLY A 282 -5.62 1.43 -19.07
N PHE A 283 -6.48 0.98 -19.97
CA PHE A 283 -6.12 0.40 -21.26
C PHE A 283 -7.00 1.04 -22.34
N MET A 284 -6.40 1.47 -23.45
CA MET A 284 -7.13 2.12 -24.55
C MET A 284 -8.22 1.22 -25.15
N GLU A 285 -8.10 -0.10 -24.98
CA GLU A 285 -9.06 -1.10 -25.43
C GLU A 285 -10.26 -1.28 -24.47
N GLY A 286 -10.36 -0.50 -23.39
CA GLY A 286 -11.55 -0.47 -22.52
C GLY A 286 -11.76 -1.72 -21.65
N LYS A 287 -10.70 -2.46 -21.32
CA LYS A 287 -10.82 -3.78 -20.66
C LYS A 287 -11.00 -3.70 -19.13
N VAL A 288 -10.27 -2.80 -18.47
CA VAL A 288 -10.17 -2.73 -17.01
C VAL A 288 -10.11 -1.27 -16.59
N ASP A 289 -11.08 -0.84 -15.79
CA ASP A 289 -11.22 0.54 -15.31
C ASP A 289 -11.84 0.57 -13.91
N ALA A 290 -11.74 1.71 -13.22
CA ALA A 290 -12.50 2.00 -12.03
C ALA A 290 -13.96 2.33 -12.39
N CYS A 291 -14.91 1.89 -11.57
CA CYS A 291 -16.32 2.21 -11.72
C CYS A 291 -16.87 2.82 -10.43
N LYS A 292 -18.03 3.47 -10.53
CA LYS A 292 -18.76 4.04 -9.39
C LYS A 292 -19.23 2.96 -8.42
#